data_AF-A0AAU7WH98-F1
#
_entry.id   AF-A0AAU7WH98-F1
#
_cell.length_a   1.000
_cell.length_b   1.000
_cell.length_c   1.000
_cell.angle_alpha   90.00
_cell.angle_beta   90.00
_cell.angle_gamma   90.00
#
_symmetry.space_group_name_H-M   'P 1'
#
loop_
_entity.id
_entity.type
_entity.pdbx_description
1 polymer ?
#
loop_
_entity_poly.entity_id
_entity_poly.type
_entity_poly.pdbx_seq_one_letter_code
_entity_poly.pdbx_strand_id
1 'polypeptide(L)' 'MKSAMFTLVLIAIFVFVYIKKTGISNISIPKLLFIPAIFIAAYFIDKKLQQKLRK' A
#
# COMPACT_ATOMS: atom_id res chain seq x y z
N MET A 1 9.20 -2.12 12.79
CA MET A 1 8.57 -3.43 12.44
C MET A 1 7.05 -3.32 12.35
N LYS A 2 6.34 -2.79 13.35
CA LYS A 2 4.85 -2.67 13.33
C LYS A 2 4.27 -1.90 12.13
N SER A 3 4.85 -0.76 11.75
CA SER A 3 4.33 0.09 10.64
C SER A 3 4.47 -0.55 9.24
N ALA A 4 5.54 -1.34 9.02
CA ALA A 4 5.73 -2.07 7.77
C ALA A 4 4.71 -3.21 7.62
N MET A 5 4.45 -3.93 8.72
CA MET A 5 3.48 -5.03 8.76
C MET A 5 2.05 -4.52 8.50
N PHE A 6 1.69 -3.37 9.08
CA PHE A 6 0.41 -2.70 8.81
C PHE A 6 0.25 -2.33 7.33
N THR A 7 1.29 -1.74 6.73
CA THR A 7 1.28 -1.34 5.30
C THR A 7 1.08 -2.56 4.39
N LEU A 8 1.75 -3.68 4.67
CA LEU A 8 1.59 -4.93 3.92
C LEU A 8 0.19 -5.53 4.04
N VAL A 9 -0.38 -5.54 5.24
CA VAL A 9 -1.76 -6.02 5.47
C VAL A 9 -2.76 -5.18 4.69
N LEU A 10 -2.58 -3.85 4.68
CA LEU A 10 -3.47 -2.94 3.97
C LEU A 10 -3.40 -3.14 2.44
N ILE A 11 -2.20 -3.34 1.91
CA ILE A 11 -1.99 -3.69 0.50
C ILE A 11 -2.66 -5.02 0.16
N ALA A 12 -2.50 -6.05 0.99
CA ALA A 12 -3.09 -7.37 0.76
C ALA A 12 -4.62 -7.32 0.76
N ILE A 13 -5.23 -6.63 1.74
CA ILE A 13 -6.68 -6.43 1.79
C ILE A 13 -7.17 -5.68 0.55
N PHE A 14 -6.47 -4.60 0.17
CA PHE A 14 -6.83 -3.84 -1.02
C PHE A 14 -6.82 -4.70 -2.28
N VAL A 15 -5.73 -5.43 -2.52
CA VAL A 15 -5.58 -6.32 -3.69
C VAL A 15 -6.68 -7.37 -3.71
N PHE A 16 -6.96 -8.01 -2.57
CA PHE A 16 -8.02 -9.02 -2.47
C PHE A 16 -9.40 -8.46 -2.80
N VAL A 17 -9.76 -7.31 -2.19
CA VAL A 17 -11.07 -6.67 -2.43
C VAL A 17 -11.20 -6.19 -3.87
N TYR A 18 -10.13 -5.62 -4.43
CA TYR A 18 -10.13 -5.14 -5.80
C TYR A 18 -10.32 -6.27 -6.81
N ILE A 19 -9.60 -7.38 -6.65
CA ILE A 19 -9.74 -8.58 -7.49
C ILE A 19 -11.17 -9.13 -7.38
N LYS A 20 -11.69 -9.26 -6.14
CA LYS A 20 -13.05 -9.76 -5.89
C LYS A 20 -14.13 -8.90 -6.56
N LYS A 21 -13.97 -7.58 -6.53
CA LYS A 21 -14.97 -6.63 -7.04
C LYS A 21 -14.91 -6.44 -8.56
N THR A 22 -13.70 -6.45 -9.13
CA THR A 22 -13.49 -6.17 -10.56
C THR A 22 -13.56 -7.44 -11.41
N GLY A 23 -13.28 -8.60 -10.82
CA GLY A 23 -13.11 -9.86 -11.54
C GLY A 23 -11.77 -9.88 -12.28
N ILE A 24 -11.14 -11.06 -12.36
CA ILE A 24 -9.76 -11.23 -12.87
C ILE A 24 -9.62 -10.74 -14.32
N SER A 25 -10.69 -10.84 -15.11
CA SER A 25 -10.75 -10.49 -16.53
C SER A 25 -10.77 -8.97 -16.81
N ASN A 26 -11.09 -8.12 -15.84
CA ASN A 26 -11.15 -6.66 -16.03
C ASN A 26 -10.09 -5.90 -15.21
N ILE A 27 -9.07 -6.59 -14.70
CA ILE A 27 -8.01 -5.99 -13.90
C ILE A 27 -7.10 -5.14 -14.78
N SER A 28 -7.22 -3.81 -14.63
CA SER A 28 -6.21 -2.88 -15.10
C SER A 28 -5.05 -2.82 -14.09
N ILE A 29 -3.85 -3.24 -14.50
CA ILE A 29 -2.62 -3.23 -13.69
C ILE A 29 -2.33 -1.83 -13.12
N PRO A 30 -2.42 -0.72 -13.89
CA PRO A 30 -2.28 0.63 -13.35
C PRO A 30 -3.22 0.94 -12.19
N LYS A 31 -4.50 0.56 -12.29
CA LYS A 31 -5.50 0.77 -11.22
C LYS A 31 -5.22 -0.10 -10.00
N LEU A 32 -4.75 -1.32 -10.22
CA LEU A 32 -4.37 -2.24 -9.14
C LEU A 32 -3.16 -1.72 -8.35
N LEU A 33 -2.17 -1.12 -9.02
CA LEU A 33 -0.94 -0.65 -8.39
C LEU A 33 -1.02 0.77 -7.81
N PHE A 34 -1.99 1.58 -8.25
CA PHE A 34 -2.13 2.96 -7.81
C PHE A 34 -2.26 3.10 -6.28
N ILE A 35 -3.14 2.30 -5.68
CA ILE A 35 -3.41 2.37 -4.24
C ILE A 35 -2.25 1.78 -3.40
N PRO A 36 -1.67 0.62 -3.74
CA PRO A 36 -0.45 0.12 -3.11
C PRO A 36 0.71 1.11 -3.17
N ALA A 37 0.88 1.83 -4.29
CA ALA A 37 1.92 2.84 -4.42
C ALA A 37 1.73 4.01 -3.44
N ILE A 38 0.50 4.45 -3.20
CA ILE A 38 0.19 5.50 -2.19
C ILE A 38 0.56 5.01 -0.79
N PHE A 39 0.22 3.77 -0.42
CA PHE A 39 0.56 3.22 0.89
C PHE A 39 2.08 3.13 1.10
N ILE A 40 2.82 2.73 0.07
CA ILE A 40 4.29 2.69 0.10
C ILE A 40 4.85 4.10 0.25
N ALA A 41 4.35 5.07 -0.53
CA ALA A 41 4.79 6.46 -0.43
C ALA A 41 4.56 7.04 0.96
N ALA A 42 3.37 6.80 1.55
CA ALA A 42 3.05 7.20 2.91
C ALA A 42 4.01 6.58 3.94
N TYR A 43 4.32 5.28 3.80
CA TYR A 43 5.29 4.61 4.66
C TYR A 43 6.70 5.23 4.57
N PHE A 44 7.15 5.58 3.36
CA PHE A 44 8.45 6.24 3.18
C PHE A 44 8.48 7.65 3.78
N ILE A 45 7.40 8.41 3.65
CA ILE A 45 7.28 9.75 4.25
C ILE A 45 7.33 9.65 5.78
N ASP A 46 6.56 8.73 6.36
CA ASP A 46 6.55 8.50 7.81
C ASP A 46 7.94 8.09 8.32
N LYS A 47 8.59 7.15 7.62
CA LYS A 47 9.96 6.71 7.96
C LYS A 47 10.97 7.86 7.88
N LYS A 48 10.88 8.70 6.85
CA LYS A 48 11.77 9.87 6.67
C LYS A 48 11.52 10.92 7.75
N LEU A 49 10.27 11.15 8.13
CA LEU A 49 9.90 12.05 9.22
C LEU A 49 10.42 11.56 10.56
N GLN A 50 10.26 10.27 10.86
CA GLN A 50 10.80 9.65 12.08
C GLN A 50 12.33 9.73 12.15
N GLN A 51 13.02 9.56 11.02
CA GLN A 51 14.48 9.75 10.95
C GLN A 51 14.89 11.19 11.22
N LYS A 52 14.12 12.17 10.75
CA LYS A 52 14.40 13.59 11.00
C LYS A 52 14.14 13.99 12.45
N LEU A 53 13.13 13.40 13.11
CA LEU A 53 12.79 13.66 14.51
C LEU A 53 13.74 12.97 15.52
N ARG A 54 14.47 11.94 15.10
CA ARG A 54 15.47 11.23 15.93
C ARG A 54 16.88 11.81 15.81
N LYS A 55 17.09 12.79 14.94
CA LYS A 55 18.35 13.51 14.74
C LYS A 55 18.31 14.84 15.46
#